data_AF-A0A401FPE6-F1
#
_entry.id   AF-A0A401FPE6-F1
#
_cell.length_a   1.000
_cell.length_b   1.000
_cell.length_c   1.000
_cell.angle_alpha   90.00
_cell.angle_beta   90.00
_cell.angle_gamma   90.00
#
_symmetry.space_group_name_H-M   'P 1'
#
loop_
_entity.id
_entity.type
_entity.pdbx_description
1 polymer ?
#
loop_
_entity_poly.entity_id
_entity_poly.type
_entity_poly.pdbx_seq_one_letter_code
_entity_poly.pdbx_strand_id
1 'polypeptide(L)'
;MASIYFDAIAMFNPKEWADQFKQSPYAIWIKLRQIEQERLEMGNDVLGFAMEKRENWTTKQTKEAFTWMVGLLKTISLASLMAKEFSDVAHYDLKAMEQDFNQQFGDLG
;
A
#
# COMPACT_ATOMS: atom_id res chain seq x y z
N MET A 1 7.20 -1.74 20.60
CA MET A 1 5.89 -1.86 19.91
C MET A 1 5.48 -0.55 19.25
N ALA A 2 5.41 0.58 19.98
CA ALA A 2 5.16 1.89 19.36
C ALA A 2 6.26 2.34 18.38
N SER A 3 7.55 2.08 18.65
CA SER A 3 8.63 2.52 17.74
C SER A 3 8.59 1.82 16.38
N ILE A 4 8.12 0.57 16.29
CA ILE A 4 8.03 -0.16 15.01
C ILE A 4 6.99 0.50 14.09
N TYR A 5 5.89 1.00 14.67
CA TYR A 5 4.91 1.82 13.95
C TYR A 5 5.54 3.15 13.50
N PHE A 6 6.29 3.83 14.36
CA PHE A 6 6.95 5.09 14.01
C PHE A 6 8.09 4.93 12.98
N ASP A 7 8.88 3.85 13.03
CA ASP A 7 9.97 3.56 12.10
C ASP A 7 9.44 3.10 10.74
N ALA A 8 8.33 2.34 10.72
CA ALA A 8 7.61 2.04 9.50
C ALA A 8 7.03 3.33 8.89
N ILE A 9 6.49 4.26 9.68
CA ILE A 9 5.98 5.55 9.20
C ILE A 9 7.12 6.48 8.74
N ALA A 10 8.30 6.47 9.38
CA ALA A 10 9.42 7.35 9.04
C ALA A 10 10.06 7.05 7.67
N MET A 11 9.98 5.81 7.18
CA MET A 11 10.41 5.44 5.82
C MET A 11 9.35 5.71 4.74
N PHE A 12 8.12 6.03 5.14
CA PHE A 12 7.01 6.37 4.27
C PHE A 12 6.72 7.85 4.42
N ASN A 13 7.43 8.71 3.67
CA ASN A 13 7.00 10.10 3.54
C ASN A 13 5.62 10.12 2.86
N PRO A 14 4.50 10.28 3.60
CA PRO A 14 3.17 10.04 3.03
C PRO A 14 2.84 11.08 1.97
N LYS A 15 3.46 12.26 2.09
CA LYS A 15 3.36 13.34 1.13
C LYS A 15 3.97 12.96 -0.22
N GLU A 16 5.15 12.33 -0.22
CA GLU A 16 5.80 11.87 -1.45
C GLU A 16 4.96 10.82 -2.18
N TRP A 17 4.41 9.86 -1.44
CA TRP A 17 3.56 8.82 -2.01
C TRP A 17 2.22 9.36 -2.52
N ALA A 18 1.60 10.30 -1.79
CA ALA A 18 0.38 10.98 -2.24
C ALA A 18 0.63 11.81 -3.52
N ASP A 19 1.75 12.53 -3.59
CA ASP A 19 2.11 13.32 -4.77
C ASP A 19 2.37 12.42 -5.98
N GLN A 20 3.11 11.30 -5.81
CA GLN A 20 3.31 10.30 -6.86
C GLN A 20 1.99 9.64 -7.30
N PHE A 21 1.08 9.38 -6.35
CA PHE A 21 -0.22 8.77 -6.65
C PHE A 21 -1.08 9.69 -7.51
N LYS A 22 -1.17 10.98 -7.18
CA LYS A 22 -1.92 11.97 -7.98
C LYS A 22 -1.41 12.07 -9.41
N GLN A 23 -0.10 11.93 -9.60
CA GLN A 23 0.51 12.01 -10.94
C GLN A 23 0.34 10.71 -11.74
N SER A 24 0.27 9.54 -11.09
CA SER A 24 0.26 8.25 -11.78
C SER A 24 -0.41 7.14 -10.95
N PRO A 25 -1.74 7.21 -10.73
CA PRO A 25 -2.42 6.35 -9.75
C PRO A 25 -2.27 4.86 -10.06
N TYR A 26 -2.41 4.47 -11.33
CA TYR A 26 -2.28 3.08 -11.76
C TYR A 26 -0.84 2.54 -11.62
N ALA A 27 0.18 3.34 -11.94
CA ALA A 27 1.57 2.91 -11.84
C ALA A 27 1.97 2.68 -10.37
N ILE A 28 1.54 3.56 -9.47
CA ILE A 28 1.76 3.39 -8.04
C ILE A 28 0.97 2.18 -7.53
N TRP A 29 -0.22 1.90 -8.06
CA TRP A 29 -0.98 0.69 -7.67
C TRP A 29 -0.27 -0.61 -8.03
N ILE A 30 0.30 -0.68 -9.24
CA ILE A 30 1.12 -1.82 -9.67
C ILE A 30 2.36 -1.96 -8.78
N LYS A 31 3.02 -0.86 -8.41
CA LYS A 31 4.17 -0.88 -7.51
C LYS A 31 3.80 -1.43 -6.12
N LEU A 32 2.62 -1.10 -5.58
CA LEU A 32 2.19 -1.74 -4.33
C LEU A 32 2.00 -3.25 -4.52
N ARG A 33 1.39 -3.68 -5.62
CA ARG A 33 1.17 -5.11 -5.89
C ARG A 33 2.48 -5.89 -5.98
N GLN A 34 3.54 -5.29 -6.53
CA GLN A 34 4.87 -5.88 -6.53
C GLN A 34 5.44 -6.04 -5.11
N ILE A 35 5.35 -4.99 -4.28
CA ILE A 35 5.77 -5.05 -2.86
C ILE A 35 4.98 -6.11 -2.09
N GLU A 36 3.67 -6.22 -2.36
CA GLU A 36 2.81 -7.23 -1.75
C GLU A 36 3.22 -8.65 -2.16
N GLN A 37 3.58 -8.87 -3.43
CA GLN A 37 4.07 -10.16 -3.93
C GLN A 37 5.37 -10.57 -3.25
N GLU A 38 6.36 -9.68 -3.17
CA GLU A 38 7.63 -9.95 -2.48
C GLU A 38 7.41 -10.32 -1.01
N ARG A 39 6.49 -9.62 -0.34
CA ARG A 39 6.12 -9.92 1.05
C ARG A 39 5.41 -11.28 1.18
N LEU A 40 4.55 -11.63 0.23
CA LEU A 40 3.83 -12.91 0.24
C LEU A 40 4.79 -14.09 0.07
N GLU A 41 5.80 -13.96 -0.79
CA GLU A 41 6.86 -14.97 -0.95
C GLU A 41 7.59 -15.20 0.37
N MET A 42 8.03 -14.14 1.04
CA MET A 42 8.63 -14.24 2.38
C MET A 42 7.66 -14.80 3.43
N GLY A 43 6.36 -14.52 3.27
CA GLY A 43 5.31 -15.02 4.16
C GLY A 43 5.15 -16.52 4.11
N ASN A 44 5.35 -17.15 2.96
CA ASN A 44 5.28 -18.61 2.84
C ASN A 44 6.37 -19.29 3.69
N ASP A 45 7.58 -18.72 3.70
CA ASP A 45 8.68 -19.21 4.54
C ASP A 45 8.39 -19.01 6.03
N VAL A 46 7.82 -17.85 6.39
CA VAL A 46 7.46 -17.52 7.78
C VAL A 46 6.33 -18.41 8.29
N LEU A 47 5.30 -18.66 7.48
CA LEU A 47 4.17 -19.53 7.84
C LEU A 47 4.62 -20.97 8.14
N GLY A 48 5.69 -21.44 7.51
CA GLY A 48 6.24 -22.78 7.73
C GLY A 48 6.70 -23.04 9.16
N PHE A 49 7.20 -22.03 9.87
CA PHE A 49 7.62 -22.15 11.27
C PHE A 49 6.73 -21.37 12.25
N ALA A 50 5.91 -20.43 11.77
CA ALA A 50 5.08 -19.57 12.64
C ALA A 50 4.03 -20.35 13.45
N MET A 51 3.66 -21.56 13.01
CA MET A 51 2.74 -22.46 13.71
C MET A 51 3.40 -23.16 14.90
N GLU A 52 4.73 -23.19 14.97
CA GLU A 52 5.46 -23.74 16.11
C GLU A 52 5.55 -22.76 17.27
N LYS A 53 5.73 -23.29 18.48
CA LYS A 53 5.97 -22.44 19.66
C LYS A 53 7.21 -21.59 19.47
N ARG A 54 7.12 -20.32 19.84
CA ARG A 54 8.22 -19.33 19.73
C ARG A 54 9.52 -19.77 20.42
N GLU A 55 9.43 -20.56 21.48
CA GLU A 55 10.61 -21.12 22.18
C GLU A 55 11.48 -22.03 21.30
N ASN A 56 10.91 -22.58 20.23
CA ASN A 56 11.62 -23.42 19.25
C ASN A 56 12.26 -22.63 18.11
N TRP A 57 12.00 -21.32 18.03
CA TRP A 57 12.46 -20.51 16.91
C TRP A 57 13.95 -20.22 17.02
N THR A 58 14.65 -20.44 15.93
CA THR A 58 16.02 -19.96 15.76
C THR A 58 16.08 -18.44 15.72
N THR A 59 17.26 -17.88 15.97
CA THR A 59 17.51 -16.44 15.78
C THR A 59 17.20 -15.99 14.35
N LYS A 60 17.46 -16.84 13.35
CA LYS A 60 17.15 -16.57 11.94
C LYS A 60 15.65 -16.45 11.71
N GLN A 61 14.87 -17.43 12.17
CA GLN A 61 13.40 -17.43 12.06
C GLN A 61 12.79 -16.23 12.78
N THR A 62 13.32 -15.87 13.96
CA THR A 62 12.87 -14.67 14.68
C THR A 62 13.10 -13.39 13.87
N LYS A 63 14.25 -13.26 13.20
CA LYS A 63 14.56 -12.13 12.33
C LYS A 63 13.67 -12.11 11.09
N GLU A 64 13.47 -13.25 10.44
CA GLU A 64 12.61 -13.38 9.26
C GLU A 64 11.16 -13.01 9.57
N ALA A 65 10.60 -13.54 10.66
CA ALA A 65 9.25 -13.20 11.11
C ALA A 65 9.11 -11.71 11.43
N PHE A 66 10.13 -11.11 12.06
CA PHE A 66 10.13 -9.67 12.32
C PHE A 66 10.13 -8.86 11.01
N THR A 67 11.02 -9.18 10.07
CA THR A 67 11.10 -8.51 8.78
C THR A 67 9.79 -8.65 8.00
N TRP A 68 9.20 -9.84 7.99
CA TRP A 68 7.91 -10.08 7.34
C TRP A 68 6.78 -9.27 7.97
N MET A 69 6.69 -9.24 9.30
CA MET A 69 5.68 -8.43 10.02
C MET A 69 5.83 -6.94 9.73
N VAL A 70 7.07 -6.43 9.65
CA VAL A 70 7.32 -5.04 9.22
C VAL A 70 6.83 -4.83 7.79
N GLY A 71 7.13 -5.73 6.85
CA GLY A 71 6.64 -5.67 5.47
C GLY A 71 5.11 -5.70 5.37
N LEU A 72 4.45 -6.49 6.20
CA LEU A 72 2.98 -6.55 6.29
C LEU A 72 2.39 -5.21 6.72
N LEU A 73 2.87 -4.64 7.83
CA LEU A 73 2.39 -3.35 8.32
C LEU A 73 2.60 -2.23 7.30
N LYS A 74 3.72 -2.26 6.56
CA LYS A 74 4.01 -1.33 5.46
C LYS A 74 2.99 -1.45 4.33
N THR A 75 2.72 -2.68 3.87
CA THR A 75 1.79 -2.94 2.77
C THR A 75 0.36 -2.50 3.13
N ILE A 76 -0.09 -2.78 4.36
CA ILE A 76 -1.42 -2.34 4.85
C ILE A 76 -1.51 -0.81 4.91
N SER A 77 -0.48 -0.15 5.43
CA SER A 77 -0.44 1.31 5.55
C SER A 77 -0.49 1.98 4.17
N LEU A 78 0.31 1.48 3.22
CA LEU A 78 0.30 1.96 1.83
C LEU A 78 -1.05 1.75 1.15
N ALA A 79 -1.63 0.55 1.26
CA ALA A 79 -2.93 0.25 0.68
C ALA A 79 -4.01 1.21 1.21
N SER A 80 -3.98 1.51 2.50
CA SER A 80 -4.92 2.42 3.15
C SER A 80 -4.75 3.87 2.67
N LEU A 81 -3.51 4.34 2.55
CA LEU A 81 -3.21 5.66 1.99
C LEU A 81 -3.70 5.77 0.54
N MET A 82 -3.40 4.77 -0.27
CA MET A 82 -3.77 4.77 -1.69
C MET A 82 -5.28 4.63 -1.91
N ALA A 83 -5.99 3.88 -1.07
CA ALA A 83 -7.45 3.81 -1.12
C ALA A 83 -8.08 5.19 -0.88
N LYS A 84 -7.52 5.96 0.06
CA LYS A 84 -7.95 7.34 0.32
C LYS A 84 -7.68 8.25 -0.88
N GLU A 85 -6.44 8.26 -1.38
CA GLU A 85 -6.07 9.11 -2.52
C GLU A 85 -6.80 8.71 -3.82
N PHE A 86 -7.12 7.42 -4.01
CA PHE A 86 -7.94 6.95 -5.13
C PHE A 86 -9.36 7.49 -5.07
N SER A 87 -9.97 7.54 -3.88
CA SER A 87 -11.29 8.17 -3.71
C SER A 87 -11.27 9.65 -4.13
N ASP A 88 -10.19 10.35 -3.80
CA ASP A 88 -10.02 11.76 -4.16
C ASP A 88 -9.82 11.92 -5.68
N VAL A 89 -8.92 11.15 -6.30
CA VAL A 89 -8.65 11.21 -7.76
C VAL A 89 -9.88 10.78 -8.57
N ALA A 90 -10.53 9.68 -8.22
CA ALA A 90 -11.72 9.20 -8.92
C ALA A 90 -12.86 10.22 -8.88
N HIS A 91 -13.02 10.95 -7.76
CA HIS A 91 -14.00 12.02 -7.65
C HIS A 91 -13.69 13.20 -8.60
N TYR A 92 -12.42 13.61 -8.69
CA TYR A 92 -12.02 14.68 -9.60
C TYR A 92 -12.12 14.28 -11.08
N ASP A 93 -11.68 13.08 -11.43
CA ASP A 93 -11.74 12.58 -12.81
C ASP A 93 -13.20 12.43 -13.28
N LEU A 94 -14.08 11.89 -12.44
CA LEU A 94 -15.51 11.78 -12.77
C LEU A 94 -16.16 13.15 -12.99
N LYS A 95 -15.82 14.14 -12.15
CA LYS A 95 -16.34 15.50 -12.30
C LYS A 95 -15.82 16.19 -13.56
N ALA A 96 -14.55 15.97 -13.92
CA ALA A 96 -13.99 16.47 -15.17
C ALA A 96 -14.65 15.82 -16.39
N MET A 97 -14.86 14.50 -16.36
CA MET A 97 -15.58 13.78 -17.41
C MET A 97 -17.03 14.26 -17.56
N GLU A 98 -17.73 14.53 -16.46
CA GLU A 98 -19.08 15.10 -16.48
C GLU A 98 -19.10 16.52 -17.06
N GLN A 99 -18.12 17.35 -16.72
CA GLN A 99 -17.98 18.70 -17.30
C GLN A 99 -17.68 18.65 -18.79
N ASP A 100 -16.76 17.80 -19.24
CA ASP A 100 -16.43 17.60 -20.65
C ASP A 100 -17.64 17.06 -21.43
N PHE A 101 -18.37 16.11 -20.85
CA PHE A 101 -19.61 15.60 -21.45
C PHE A 101 -20.66 16.69 -21.59
N ASN A 102 -20.89 17.49 -20.54
CA ASN A 102 -21.86 18.59 -20.57
C ASN A 102 -21.42 19.73 -21.52
N GLN A 103 -20.12 19.98 -21.69
CA GLN A 103 -19.65 20.92 -22.72
C GLN A 103 -19.83 20.38 -24.14
N GLN A 104 -19.61 19.09 -24.36
CA GLN A 104 -19.70 18.49 -25.70
C GLN A 104 -21.14 18.21 -26.12
N PHE A 105 -22.04 17.94 -25.17
CA PHE A 105 -23.40 17.46 -25.45
C PHE A 105 -24.51 18.26 -24.76
N GLY A 106 -24.18 19.21 -23.87
CA GLY A 106 -25.15 20.01 -23.12
C GLY A 106 -25.68 21.25 -23.86
N ASP A 107 -25.06 21.66 -24.97
CA ASP A 107 -25.56 22.73 -25.86
C ASP A 107 -26.62 22.23 -26.88
N LEU A 108 -27.20 21.04 -26.67
CA LEU A 108 -28.31 20.51 -27.48
C LEU A 108 -29.71 20.99 -27.03
N GLY A 109 -29.79 22.10 -26.29
CA GLY A 109 -31.04 22.71 -25.80
C GLY A 109 -31.15 24.19 -26.12
#